data_AF-A0A1V6EUU9-F1
#
_entry.id   AF-A0A1V6EUU9-F1
#
_cell.length_a   1.000
_cell.length_b   1.000
_cell.length_c   1.000
_cell.angle_alpha   90.00
_cell.angle_beta   90.00
_cell.angle_gamma   90.00
#
_symmetry.space_group_name_H-M   'P 1'
#
loop_
_entity.id
_entity.type
_entity.pdbx_description
1 polymer ?
#
loop_
_entity_poly.entity_id
_entity_poly.type
_entity_poly.pdbx_seq_one_letter_code
_entity_poly.pdbx_strand_id
1 'polypeptide(L)'
;MMRTKILPRDLLLLLFPIIAAVLGGLLYSGSFIKFTDNWGGRGISMAELYFALSFFIGSLAFGYSCLPKNALLGLQIFIPLLYGLLMLLRFKMELSLVLLFLLNLACGFLLWLILRYTYFSKTLIRLRTLIFSLVSALVLSVYFELLMSLLKQAKGENTFRDLFFNALVLFIFIGVGISLAILIITRKEIKDIAQTKKTDEEENDDF
;
A
#
# COMPACT_ATOMS: atom_id res chain seq x y z
N MET A 1 -17.31 -7.05 -13.17
CA MET A 1 -18.17 -6.05 -12.51
C MET A 1 -17.49 -4.70 -12.64
N MET A 2 -18.06 -3.78 -13.42
CA MET A 2 -17.58 -2.41 -13.56
C MET A 2 -18.44 -1.57 -12.59
N ARG A 3 -17.96 -1.32 -11.37
CA ARG A 3 -18.60 -0.38 -10.45
C ARG A 3 -18.01 1.00 -10.75
N THR A 4 -18.66 1.78 -11.62
CA THR A 4 -18.22 3.11 -12.05
C THR A 4 -18.64 4.23 -11.10
N LYS A 5 -19.44 3.94 -10.07
CA LYS A 5 -19.88 4.95 -9.10
C LYS A 5 -18.90 4.95 -7.91
N ILE A 6 -17.92 5.85 -7.98
CA ILE A 6 -16.99 6.12 -6.86
C ILE A 6 -17.84 6.69 -5.72
N LEU A 7 -17.82 6.01 -4.58
CA LEU A 7 -18.51 6.50 -3.38
C LEU A 7 -17.50 7.12 -2.41
N PRO A 8 -17.88 8.13 -1.62
CA PRO A 8 -16.97 8.75 -0.65
C PRO A 8 -16.35 7.75 0.34
N ARG A 9 -17.03 6.62 0.58
CA ARG A 9 -16.55 5.52 1.42
C ARG A 9 -15.38 4.75 0.82
N ASP A 10 -15.20 4.79 -0.50
CA ASP A 10 -14.11 4.07 -1.15
C ASP A 10 -12.76 4.76 -0.88
N LEU A 11 -12.76 6.08 -0.59
CA LEU A 11 -11.58 6.81 -0.10
C LEU A 11 -11.02 6.23 1.20
N LEU A 12 -11.81 5.48 1.96
CA LEU A 12 -11.31 4.79 3.17
C LEU A 12 -10.23 3.77 2.82
N LEU A 13 -10.28 3.16 1.63
CA LEU A 13 -9.23 2.25 1.13
C LEU A 13 -7.89 2.95 0.88
N LEU A 14 -7.91 4.27 0.68
CA LEU A 14 -6.70 5.09 0.56
C LEU A 14 -6.25 5.63 1.92
N LEU A 15 -7.17 6.15 2.73
CA LEU A 15 -6.85 6.85 3.97
C LEU A 15 -6.43 5.91 5.11
N PHE A 16 -7.14 4.80 5.31
CA PHE A 16 -6.86 3.90 6.44
C PHE A 16 -5.47 3.27 6.38
N PRO A 17 -4.98 2.80 5.22
CA PRO A 17 -3.61 2.29 5.13
C PRO A 17 -2.55 3.34 5.49
N ILE A 18 -2.75 4.59 5.09
CA ILE A 18 -1.84 5.70 5.39
C ILE A 18 -1.82 5.98 6.89
N ILE A 19 -3.00 6.17 7.49
CA ILE A 19 -3.13 6.45 8.93
C ILE A 19 -2.51 5.31 9.75
N ALA A 20 -2.86 4.06 9.41
CA ALA A 20 -2.34 2.90 10.12
C ALA A 20 -0.82 2.78 9.99
N ALA A 21 -0.27 2.98 8.78
CA ALA A 21 1.17 2.93 8.56
C ALA A 21 1.91 4.01 9.38
N VAL A 22 1.46 5.26 9.33
CA VAL A 22 2.09 6.37 10.08
C VAL A 22 2.05 6.09 11.59
N LEU A 23 0.90 5.65 12.12
CA LEU A 23 0.80 5.25 13.52
C LEU A 23 1.76 4.09 13.86
N GLY A 24 1.84 3.10 13.00
CA GLY A 24 2.76 1.98 13.17
C GLY A 24 4.23 2.36 13.17
N GLY A 25 4.61 3.28 12.28
CA GLY A 25 5.97 3.81 12.20
C GLY A 25 6.34 4.65 13.43
N LEU A 26 5.41 5.45 13.94
CA LEU A 26 5.60 6.19 15.20
C LEU A 26 5.75 5.26 16.41
N LEU A 27 4.94 4.21 16.50
CA LEU A 27 5.03 3.22 17.56
C LEU A 27 6.35 2.44 17.51
N TYR A 28 6.80 2.07 16.31
CA TYR A 28 8.03 1.32 16.11
C TYR A 28 9.30 2.15 16.36
N SER A 29 9.32 3.40 15.92
CA SER A 29 10.45 4.32 16.11
C SER A 29 10.54 4.88 17.54
N GLY A 30 9.44 4.85 18.30
CA GLY A 30 9.36 5.33 19.69
C GLY A 30 9.41 6.86 19.85
N SER A 31 9.59 7.62 18.78
CA SER A 31 9.61 9.10 18.79
C SER A 31 9.38 9.67 17.40
N PHE A 32 8.65 10.79 17.33
CA PHE A 32 8.43 11.54 16.09
C PHE A 32 9.74 12.00 15.44
N ILE A 33 10.73 12.40 16.25
CA ILE A 33 12.02 12.86 15.76
C ILE A 33 12.72 11.71 15.04
N LYS A 34 12.82 10.53 15.65
CA LYS A 34 13.44 9.35 15.04
C LYS A 34 12.71 8.85 13.78
N PHE A 35 11.39 9.03 13.74
CA PHE A 35 10.57 8.66 12.58
C PHE A 35 10.80 9.57 11.38
N THR A 36 10.96 10.87 11.64
CA THR A 36 11.12 11.90 10.62
C THR A 36 12.58 12.19 10.26
N ASP A 37 13.52 11.73 11.08
CA ASP A 37 14.95 11.90 10.83
C ASP A 37 15.39 11.15 9.57
N ASN A 38 16.38 11.70 8.89
CA ASN A 38 16.93 11.16 7.66
C ASN A 38 17.73 9.91 7.98
N TRP A 39 17.23 8.76 7.54
CA TRP A 39 17.78 7.47 7.92
C TRP A 39 19.24 7.36 7.45
N GLY A 40 20.18 7.40 8.42
CA GLY A 40 21.63 7.24 8.18
C GLY A 40 22.26 8.22 7.19
N GLY A 41 21.73 9.45 7.04
CA GLY A 41 22.25 10.43 6.09
C GLY A 41 22.00 10.10 4.61
N ARG A 42 21.18 9.08 4.32
CA ARG A 42 20.87 8.60 2.96
C ARG A 42 19.76 9.41 2.27
N GLY A 43 19.31 10.46 2.93
CA GLY A 43 18.38 11.43 2.39
C GLY A 43 16.96 10.92 2.18
N ILE A 44 16.52 9.78 2.72
CA ILE A 44 15.09 9.40 2.77
C ILE A 44 14.75 9.07 4.22
N SER A 45 13.71 9.68 4.77
CA SER A 45 13.26 9.39 6.14
C SER A 45 12.36 8.15 6.18
N MET A 46 12.26 7.51 7.35
CA MET A 46 11.31 6.40 7.53
C MET A 46 9.87 6.86 7.28
N ALA A 47 9.53 8.08 7.70
CA ALA A 47 8.23 8.68 7.46
C ALA A 47 7.88 8.78 5.97
N GLU A 48 8.82 9.26 5.13
CA GLU A 48 8.61 9.36 3.69
C GLU A 48 8.36 7.99 3.06
N LEU A 49 9.13 6.98 3.46
CA LEU A 49 8.98 5.60 2.99
C LEU A 49 7.62 5.02 3.38
N TYR A 50 7.24 5.16 4.66
CA TYR A 50 5.96 4.68 5.17
C TYR A 50 4.79 5.34 4.46
N PHE A 51 4.86 6.65 4.25
CA PHE A 51 3.84 7.40 3.55
C PHE A 51 3.74 6.99 2.07
N ALA A 52 4.87 6.93 1.36
CA ALA A 52 4.89 6.58 -0.07
C ALA A 52 4.34 5.18 -0.33
N LEU A 53 4.75 4.18 0.46
CA LEU A 53 4.29 2.79 0.31
C LEU A 53 2.82 2.63 0.70
N SER A 54 2.38 3.22 1.81
CA SER A 54 0.97 3.15 2.22
C SER A 54 0.06 3.88 1.23
N PHE A 55 0.50 5.01 0.68
CA PHE A 55 -0.21 5.70 -0.38
C PHE A 55 -0.28 4.86 -1.67
N PHE A 56 0.83 4.25 -2.10
CA PHE A 56 0.87 3.38 -3.28
C PHE A 56 -0.09 2.20 -3.14
N ILE A 57 -0.03 1.49 -2.02
CA ILE A 57 -0.87 0.31 -1.77
C ILE A 57 -2.33 0.71 -1.59
N GLY A 58 -2.61 1.80 -0.88
CA GLY A 58 -3.96 2.34 -0.75
C GLY A 58 -4.54 2.77 -2.11
N SER A 59 -3.73 3.37 -2.98
CA SER A 59 -4.12 3.74 -4.34
C SER A 59 -4.40 2.52 -5.21
N LEU A 60 -3.61 1.45 -5.08
CA LEU A 60 -3.89 0.18 -5.76
C LEU A 60 -5.17 -0.48 -5.23
N ALA A 61 -5.41 -0.45 -3.92
CA ALA A 61 -6.61 -1.01 -3.30
C ALA A 61 -7.87 -0.24 -3.75
N PHE A 62 -7.80 1.09 -3.75
CA PHE A 62 -8.84 1.97 -4.28
C PHE A 62 -9.07 1.72 -5.78
N GLY A 63 -7.99 1.72 -6.57
CA GLY A 63 -8.05 1.51 -8.01
C GLY A 63 -8.65 0.16 -8.38
N TYR A 64 -8.34 -0.90 -7.63
CA TYR A 64 -8.93 -2.22 -7.87
C TYR A 64 -10.43 -2.25 -7.57
N SER A 65 -10.89 -1.56 -6.52
CA SER A 65 -12.30 -1.53 -6.13
C SER A 65 -13.16 -0.64 -7.03
N CYS A 66 -12.61 0.47 -7.52
CA CYS A 66 -13.42 1.57 -8.07
C CYS A 66 -13.07 1.96 -9.52
N LEU A 67 -11.87 1.61 -10.01
CA LEU A 67 -11.42 2.05 -11.34
C LEU A 67 -11.51 0.92 -12.37
N PRO A 68 -11.71 1.26 -13.67
CA PRO A 68 -11.62 0.29 -14.75
C PRO A 68 -10.19 -0.27 -14.87
N LYS A 69 -10.07 -1.49 -15.40
CA LYS A 69 -8.78 -2.20 -15.54
C LYS A 69 -7.67 -1.36 -16.19
N ASN A 70 -8.02 -0.55 -17.20
CA ASN A 70 -7.07 0.29 -17.91
C ASN A 70 -6.51 1.41 -17.02
N ALA A 71 -7.33 2.00 -16.15
CA ALA A 71 -6.88 3.02 -15.20
C ALA A 71 -6.01 2.42 -14.08
N LEU A 72 -6.29 1.19 -13.65
CA LEU A 72 -5.45 0.46 -12.70
C LEU A 72 -4.05 0.19 -13.27
N LEU A 73 -3.96 -0.24 -14.54
CA LEU A 73 -2.67 -0.40 -15.24
C LEU A 73 -1.93 0.94 -15.35
N GLY A 74 -2.65 2.03 -15.67
CA GLY A 74 -2.10 3.37 -15.69
C GLY A 74 -1.49 3.76 -14.34
N LEU A 75 -2.20 3.52 -13.23
CA LEU A 75 -1.73 3.82 -11.87
C LEU A 75 -0.49 2.98 -11.50
N GLN A 76 -0.47 1.72 -11.92
CA GLN A 76 0.62 0.78 -11.68
C GLN A 76 1.89 1.13 -12.47
N ILE A 77 1.78 1.82 -13.60
CA ILE A 77 2.92 2.30 -14.39
C ILE A 77 3.35 3.70 -13.93
N PHE A 78 2.37 4.58 -13.70
CA PHE A 78 2.60 6.00 -13.40
C PHE A 78 3.30 6.20 -12.06
N ILE A 79 2.89 5.48 -10.99
CA ILE A 79 3.50 5.69 -9.67
C ILE A 79 4.97 5.25 -9.63
N PRO A 80 5.35 4.05 -10.13
CA PRO A 80 6.77 3.66 -10.23
C PRO A 80 7.62 4.62 -11.07
N LEU A 81 7.04 5.17 -12.15
CA LEU A 81 7.70 6.15 -13.01
C LEU A 81 7.95 7.47 -12.26
N LEU A 82 6.91 8.00 -11.62
CA LEU A 82 7.00 9.22 -10.82
C LEU A 82 8.04 9.07 -9.70
N TYR A 83 8.01 7.94 -8.99
CA TYR A 83 8.97 7.65 -7.92
C TYR A 83 10.41 7.53 -8.44
N GLY A 84 10.61 6.86 -9.57
CA GLY A 84 11.93 6.78 -10.22
C GLY A 84 12.47 8.15 -10.63
N LEU A 85 11.60 9.02 -11.16
CA LEU A 85 11.97 10.39 -11.54
C LEU A 85 12.33 11.24 -10.30
N LEU A 86 11.56 11.14 -9.22
CA LEU A 86 11.87 11.80 -7.95
C LEU A 86 13.20 11.34 -7.34
N MET A 87 13.50 10.04 -7.43
CA MET A 87 14.79 9.51 -6.98
C MET A 87 15.97 10.08 -7.78
N LEU A 88 15.85 10.19 -9.11
CA LEU A 88 16.91 10.77 -9.95
C LEU A 88 17.18 12.23 -9.58
N LEU A 89 16.11 13.02 -9.40
CA LEU A 89 16.22 14.42 -8.98
C LEU A 89 16.92 14.55 -7.62
N ARG A 90 16.64 13.64 -6.68
CA ARG A 90 17.18 13.70 -5.32
C ARG A 90 18.63 13.22 -5.23
N PHE A 91 18.96 12.12 -5.88
CA PHE A 91 20.28 11.49 -5.76
C PHE A 91 21.34 12.07 -6.70
N LYS A 92 20.97 12.90 -7.69
CA LYS A 92 21.90 13.52 -8.66
C LYS A 92 22.91 12.53 -9.26
N MET A 93 22.53 11.27 -9.42
CA MET A 93 23.38 10.20 -9.94
C MET A 93 23.08 9.91 -11.41
N GLU A 94 24.10 9.51 -12.16
CA GLU A 94 24.00 8.96 -13.52
C GLU A 94 23.46 7.52 -13.53
N LEU A 95 22.35 7.28 -12.83
CA LEU A 95 21.66 6.00 -12.90
C LEU A 95 20.76 5.97 -14.13
N SER A 96 20.80 4.85 -14.86
CA SER A 96 19.87 4.63 -15.98
C SER A 96 18.44 4.65 -15.47
N LEU A 97 17.68 5.67 -15.88
CA LEU A 97 16.26 5.84 -15.57
C LEU A 97 15.45 4.59 -15.91
N VAL A 98 15.82 3.92 -17.00
CA VAL A 98 15.19 2.67 -17.45
C VAL A 98 15.36 1.56 -16.42
N LEU A 99 16.56 1.39 -15.87
CA LEU A 99 16.84 0.32 -14.90
C LEU A 99 16.10 0.55 -13.58
N LEU A 100 16.09 1.80 -13.10
CA LEU A 100 15.37 2.19 -11.89
C LEU A 100 13.85 2.03 -12.07
N PHE A 101 13.34 2.43 -13.23
CA PHE A 101 11.93 2.25 -13.58
C PHE A 101 11.54 0.78 -13.61
N LEU A 102 12.33 -0.08 -14.27
CA LEU A 102 12.07 -1.52 -14.32
C LEU A 102 12.06 -2.15 -12.92
N LEU A 103 13.00 -1.77 -12.06
CA LEU A 103 13.05 -2.26 -10.68
C LEU A 103 11.80 -1.84 -9.87
N ASN A 104 11.42 -0.56 -9.95
CA ASN A 104 10.23 -0.04 -9.28
C ASN A 104 8.95 -0.68 -9.83
N LEU A 105 8.87 -0.88 -11.15
CA LEU A 105 7.73 -1.51 -11.81
C LEU A 105 7.59 -2.97 -11.39
N ALA A 106 8.70 -3.73 -11.35
CA ALA A 106 8.69 -5.11 -10.90
C ALA A 106 8.23 -5.23 -9.44
N CYS A 107 8.74 -4.37 -8.56
CA CYS A 107 8.32 -4.33 -7.16
C CYS A 107 6.83 -3.99 -7.03
N GLY A 108 6.37 -2.92 -7.72
CA GLY A 108 4.97 -2.52 -7.72
C GLY A 108 4.02 -3.59 -8.28
N PHE A 109 4.47 -4.33 -9.29
CA PHE A 109 3.73 -5.46 -9.85
C PHE A 109 3.59 -6.62 -8.86
N LEU A 110 4.67 -7.00 -8.19
CA LEU A 110 4.65 -8.04 -7.17
C LEU A 110 3.74 -7.65 -5.99
N LEU A 111 3.86 -6.43 -5.48
CA LEU A 111 3.02 -5.94 -4.38
C LEU A 111 1.53 -5.92 -4.76
N TRP A 112 1.21 -5.54 -6.00
CA TRP A 112 -0.17 -5.60 -6.50
C TRP A 112 -0.70 -7.04 -6.58
N LEU A 113 0.11 -7.99 -7.07
CA LEU A 113 -0.28 -9.41 -7.10
C LEU A 113 -0.56 -9.91 -5.68
N ILE A 114 0.32 -9.62 -4.73
CA ILE A 114 0.13 -10.02 -3.33
C ILE A 114 -1.16 -9.44 -2.78
N LEU A 115 -1.40 -8.13 -2.97
CA LEU A 115 -2.65 -7.47 -2.56
C LEU A 115 -3.89 -8.15 -3.17
N ARG A 116 -3.83 -8.44 -4.48
CA ARG A 116 -4.93 -9.12 -5.20
C ARG A 116 -5.22 -10.51 -4.63
N TYR A 117 -4.20 -11.33 -4.42
CA TYR A 117 -4.39 -12.70 -3.96
C TYR A 117 -4.73 -12.81 -2.47
N THR A 118 -4.28 -11.87 -1.64
CA THR A 118 -4.52 -11.90 -0.18
C THR A 118 -5.87 -11.30 0.21
N TYR A 119 -6.23 -10.12 -0.32
CA TYR A 119 -7.44 -9.42 0.11
C TYR A 119 -8.67 -9.70 -0.76
N PHE A 120 -8.48 -10.02 -2.04
CA PHE A 120 -9.60 -10.24 -2.96
C PHE A 120 -9.89 -11.72 -3.24
N SER A 121 -9.14 -12.65 -2.65
CA SER A 121 -9.48 -14.07 -2.63
C SER A 121 -10.36 -14.41 -1.42
N LYS A 122 -11.43 -15.18 -1.63
CA LYS A 122 -12.37 -15.58 -0.57
C LYS A 122 -11.78 -16.60 0.43
N THR A 123 -10.66 -17.24 0.08
CA THR A 123 -10.17 -18.43 0.80
C THR A 123 -9.31 -18.10 2.03
N LEU A 124 -8.78 -16.87 2.18
CA LEU A 124 -7.74 -16.56 3.17
C LEU A 124 -8.12 -15.47 4.19
N ILE A 125 -9.41 -15.32 4.51
CA ILE A 125 -9.91 -14.20 5.34
C ILE A 125 -9.20 -14.07 6.70
N ARG A 126 -8.87 -15.19 7.37
CA ARG A 126 -8.23 -15.18 8.70
C ARG A 126 -6.73 -14.87 8.67
N LEU A 127 -6.02 -15.30 7.63
CA LEU A 127 -4.55 -15.19 7.55
C LEU A 127 -4.09 -14.13 6.54
N ARG A 128 -5.00 -13.44 5.84
CA ARG A 128 -4.66 -12.49 4.76
C ARG A 128 -3.66 -11.43 5.19
N THR A 129 -3.82 -10.84 6.37
CA THR A 129 -2.94 -9.75 6.85
C THR A 129 -1.56 -10.28 7.20
N LEU A 130 -1.48 -11.50 7.74
CA LEU A 130 -0.21 -12.15 8.09
C LEU A 130 0.55 -12.54 6.82
N ILE A 131 -0.12 -13.18 5.86
CA ILE A 131 0.48 -13.55 4.57
C ILE A 131 0.89 -12.29 3.78
N PHE A 132 0.00 -11.29 3.72
CA PHE A 132 0.27 -10.02 3.05
C PHE A 132 1.50 -9.35 3.63
N SER A 133 1.59 -9.23 4.96
CA SER A 133 2.71 -8.56 5.60
C SER A 133 4.03 -9.30 5.42
N LEU A 134 4.03 -10.62 5.62
CA LEU A 134 5.25 -11.41 5.51
C LEU A 134 5.80 -11.46 4.09
N VAL A 135 4.95 -11.71 3.10
CA VAL A 135 5.38 -11.81 1.69
C VAL A 135 5.74 -10.43 1.15
N SER A 136 4.97 -9.39 1.45
CA SER A 136 5.28 -8.04 0.97
C SER A 136 6.55 -7.47 1.61
N ALA A 137 6.79 -7.76 2.90
CA ALA A 137 8.02 -7.37 3.57
C ALA A 137 9.25 -8.01 2.94
N LEU A 138 9.16 -9.29 2.58
CA LEU A 138 10.24 -10.00 1.88
C LEU A 138 10.53 -9.34 0.53
N VAL A 139 9.50 -9.09 -0.28
CA VAL A 139 9.65 -8.41 -1.59
C VAL A 139 10.28 -7.03 -1.43
N LEU A 140 9.83 -6.25 -0.46
CA LEU A 140 10.34 -4.90 -0.24
C LEU A 140 11.79 -4.89 0.28
N SER A 141 12.16 -5.87 1.10
CA SER A 141 13.53 -6.01 1.61
C SER A 141 14.51 -6.34 0.50
N VAL A 142 14.13 -7.29 -0.37
CA VAL A 142 14.91 -7.63 -1.57
C VAL A 142 15.00 -6.43 -2.51
N TYR A 143 13.90 -5.70 -2.70
CA TYR A 143 13.91 -4.46 -3.47
C TYR A 143 14.91 -3.43 -2.92
N PHE A 144 14.90 -3.17 -1.61
CA PHE A 144 15.85 -2.23 -1.00
C PHE A 144 17.28 -2.71 -1.10
N GLU A 145 17.52 -4.00 -0.97
CA GLU A 145 18.87 -4.54 -1.12
C GLU A 145 19.41 -4.38 -2.56
N LEU A 146 18.56 -4.65 -3.55
CA LEU A 146 18.89 -4.40 -4.96
C LEU A 146 19.11 -2.91 -5.21
N LEU A 147 18.25 -2.05 -4.66
CA LEU A 147 18.38 -0.60 -4.78
C LEU A 147 19.69 -0.09 -4.16
N MET A 148 20.07 -0.56 -2.97
CA MET A 148 21.35 -0.21 -2.33
C MET A 148 22.55 -0.68 -3.15
N SER A 149 22.45 -1.86 -3.77
CA SER A 149 23.48 -2.37 -4.69
C SER A 149 23.65 -1.46 -5.91
N LEU A 150 22.55 -1.01 -6.51
CA LEU A 150 22.54 -0.08 -7.63
C LEU A 150 23.08 1.30 -7.26
N LEU A 151 22.77 1.77 -6.04
CA LEU A 151 23.26 3.02 -5.49
C LEU A 151 24.70 2.92 -4.92
N LYS A 152 25.34 1.74 -5.01
CA LYS A 152 26.67 1.45 -4.45
C LYS A 152 26.81 1.84 -2.97
N GLN A 153 25.73 1.74 -2.20
CA GLN A 153 25.76 2.05 -0.77
C GLN A 153 26.40 0.93 0.04
N ALA A 154 27.15 1.29 1.09
CA ALA A 154 27.76 0.34 2.00
C ALA A 154 26.69 -0.49 2.74
N LYS A 155 26.84 -1.82 2.70
CA LYS A 155 26.03 -2.79 3.44
C LYS A 155 26.71 -3.09 4.78
N GLY A 156 26.02 -2.85 5.89
CA GLY A 156 26.44 -3.32 7.22
C GLY A 156 25.97 -4.75 7.50
N GLU A 157 26.54 -5.40 8.51
CA GLU A 157 26.38 -6.84 8.81
C GLU A 157 24.94 -7.31 9.13
N ASN A 158 23.96 -6.41 9.34
CA ASN A 158 22.56 -6.78 9.58
C ASN A 158 21.55 -6.02 8.72
N THR A 159 22.01 -5.37 7.64
CA THR A 159 21.18 -4.45 6.84
C THR A 159 19.89 -5.10 6.32
N PHE A 160 19.95 -6.34 5.83
CA PHE A 160 18.77 -7.04 5.32
C PHE A 160 17.74 -7.32 6.42
N ARG A 161 18.21 -7.78 7.59
CA ARG A 161 17.34 -8.09 8.73
C ARG A 161 16.61 -6.83 9.20
N ASP A 162 17.32 -5.71 9.31
CA ASP A 162 16.73 -4.44 9.74
C ASP A 162 15.72 -3.91 8.72
N LEU A 163 16.04 -4.00 7.42
CA LEU A 163 15.10 -3.67 6.33
C LEU A 163 13.84 -4.55 6.39
N PHE A 164 14.01 -5.85 6.68
CA PHE A 164 12.90 -6.79 6.77
C PHE A 164 11.97 -6.52 7.94
N PHE A 165 12.49 -6.32 9.16
CA PHE A 165 11.64 -6.02 10.30
C PHE A 165 10.90 -4.70 10.14
N ASN A 166 11.59 -3.70 9.59
CA ASN A 166 10.99 -2.40 9.29
C ASN A 166 9.84 -2.55 8.26
N ALA A 167 10.10 -3.23 7.15
CA ALA A 167 9.08 -3.52 6.14
C ALA A 167 7.93 -4.36 6.71
N LEU A 168 8.22 -5.35 7.56
CA LEU A 168 7.22 -6.21 8.19
C LEU A 168 6.24 -5.39 9.02
N VAL A 169 6.75 -4.51 9.88
CA VAL A 169 5.92 -3.59 10.67
C VAL A 169 5.06 -2.75 9.75
N LEU A 170 5.66 -2.08 8.76
CA LEU A 170 4.94 -1.27 7.78
C LEU A 170 3.75 -2.02 7.15
N PHE A 171 3.99 -3.23 6.63
CA PHE A 171 2.93 -3.98 5.94
C PHE A 171 1.88 -4.57 6.88
N ILE A 172 2.23 -4.90 8.13
CA ILE A 172 1.24 -5.29 9.15
C ILE A 172 0.22 -4.15 9.31
N PHE A 173 0.70 -2.93 9.52
CA PHE A 173 -0.16 -1.77 9.72
C PHE A 173 -0.96 -1.41 8.47
N ILE A 174 -0.35 -1.43 7.29
CA ILE A 174 -1.07 -1.25 6.02
C ILE A 174 -2.19 -2.28 5.87
N GLY A 175 -1.88 -3.56 6.11
CA GLY A 175 -2.86 -4.64 5.98
C GLY A 175 -4.01 -4.56 7.00
N VAL A 176 -3.73 -4.07 8.22
CA VAL A 176 -4.78 -3.74 9.20
C VAL A 176 -5.63 -2.58 8.69
N GLY A 177 -5.03 -1.51 8.17
CA GLY A 177 -5.74 -0.37 7.59
C GLY A 177 -6.70 -0.78 6.46
N ILE A 178 -6.21 -1.59 5.51
CA ILE A 178 -7.06 -2.14 4.43
C ILE A 178 -8.19 -2.99 5.01
N SER A 179 -7.90 -3.85 5.99
CA SER A 179 -8.91 -4.71 6.61
C SER A 179 -10.04 -3.92 7.26
N LEU A 180 -9.70 -2.84 7.96
CA LEU A 180 -10.67 -1.96 8.60
C LEU A 180 -11.51 -1.21 7.55
N ALA A 181 -10.87 -0.68 6.50
CA ALA A 181 -11.59 -0.02 5.41
C ALA A 181 -12.62 -0.95 4.76
N ILE A 182 -12.21 -2.19 4.42
CA ILE A 182 -13.12 -3.19 3.84
C ILE A 182 -14.27 -3.49 4.80
N LEU A 183 -13.99 -3.70 6.09
CA LEU A 183 -15.03 -4.00 7.08
C LEU A 183 -16.08 -2.88 7.18
N ILE A 184 -15.65 -1.62 7.21
CA ILE A 184 -16.54 -0.45 7.30
C ILE A 184 -17.39 -0.34 6.03
N ILE A 185 -16.77 -0.50 4.85
CA ILE A 185 -17.48 -0.46 3.56
C ILE A 185 -18.53 -1.57 3.50
N THR A 186 -18.16 -2.82 3.80
CA THR A 186 -19.08 -3.96 3.74
C THR A 186 -20.22 -3.84 4.75
N ARG A 187 -19.96 -3.40 6.00
CA ARG A 187 -21.02 -3.18 6.99
C ARG A 187 -22.03 -2.12 6.53
N LYS A 188 -21.55 -1.04 5.91
CA LYS A 188 -22.42 0.01 5.40
C LYS A 188 -23.23 -0.47 4.21
N GLU A 189 -22.63 -1.23 3.27
CA GLU A 189 -23.36 -1.85 2.16
C GLU A 189 -24.49 -2.77 2.63
N ILE A 190 -24.24 -3.60 3.66
CA ILE A 190 -25.28 -4.47 4.24
C ILE A 190 -26.41 -3.64 4.86
N LYS A 191 -26.08 -2.55 5.56
CA LYS A 191 -27.07 -1.64 6.16
C LYS A 191 -27.91 -0.92 5.10
N ASP A 192 -27.27 -0.43 4.04
CA ASP A 192 -27.93 0.25 2.93
C ASP A 192 -28.94 -0.73 2.26
N ILE A 193 -28.52 -1.96 1.94
CA ILE A 193 -29.40 -3.00 1.35
C ILE A 193 -30.57 -3.34 2.28
N ALA A 194 -30.32 -3.44 3.59
CA ALA A 194 -31.38 -3.72 4.57
C ALA A 194 -32.39 -2.56 4.70
N GLN A 195 -31.96 -1.32 4.48
CA GLN A 195 -32.86 -0.16 4.48
C GLN A 195 -33.66 -0.07 3.17
N THR A 196 -33.04 -0.29 2.01
CA THR A 196 -33.76 -0.28 0.73
C THR A 196 -34.86 -1.33 0.70
N LYS A 197 -34.58 -2.55 1.18
CA LYS A 197 -35.60 -3.62 1.28
C LYS A 197 -36.79 -3.24 2.17
N LYS A 198 -36.58 -2.52 3.26
CA LYS A 198 -37.68 -2.09 4.14
C LYS A 198 -38.54 -1.02 3.50
N THR A 199 -37.93 -0.08 2.77
CA THR A 199 -38.67 0.97 2.07
C THR A 199 -39.47 0.41 0.89
N ASP A 200 -38.93 -0.59 0.17
CA ASP A 200 -39.64 -1.27 -0.92
C ASP A 200 -40.81 -2.16 -0.42
N GLU A 201 -40.73 -2.65 0.82
CA GLU A 201 -41.82 -3.40 1.49
C GLU A 201 -42.91 -2.45 2.00
N GLU A 202 -42.55 -1.30 2.59
CA GLU A 202 -43.49 -0.29 3.08
C GLU A 202 -44.29 0.42 1.94
N GLU A 203 -43.74 0.55 0.73
CA GLU A 203 -44.46 1.13 -0.43
C GLU A 203 -45.43 0.14 -1.12
N ASN A 204 -45.30 -1.18 -0.87
CA ASN A 204 -46.17 -2.20 -1.48
C ASN A 204 -47.37 -2.61 -0.60
N ASP A 205 -47.41 -2.19 0.66
CA ASP A 205 -48.51 -2.49 1.60
C ASP A 205 -49.63 -1.42 1.60
N ASP A 206 -49.52 -0.38 0.76
CA ASP A 206 -50.48 0.73 0.63
C ASP A 206 -51.45 0.60 -0.58
N PHE A 207 -51.66 -0.61 -1.13
CA PHE A 207 -52.63 -0.89 -2.21
C PHE A 207 -53.70 -1.94 -1.86
#